data_AF-A0AB38X9A6-F1
#
_entry.id   AF-A0AB38X9A6-F1
#
_cell.length_a   1.000
_cell.length_b   1.000
_cell.length_c   1.000
_cell.angle_alpha   90.00
_cell.angle_beta   90.00
_cell.angle_gamma   90.00
#
_symmetry.space_group_name_H-M   'P 1'
#
loop_
_entity.id
_entity.type
_entity.pdbx_description
1 polymer ?
#
loop_
_entity_poly.entity_id
_entity_poly.type
_entity_poly.pdbx_seq_one_letter_code
_entity_poly.pdbx_strand_id
1 'polypeptide(L)'
;MSMELVIVAAKTGTDGAYITPSRDTEQTSDIAFFPEGDPKVVKITGYAPGDTIPSGKYFAAFYNPDTKKFLGQFVSVSGFAVAGESTPSDLKVTPTDTGAEVAAAN
;
A
#
# COMPACT_ATOMS: atom_id res chain seq x y z
N MET A 1 0.33 20.27 -15.80
CA MET A 1 0.54 19.88 -14.38
C MET A 1 0.22 18.40 -14.29
N SER A 2 1.22 17.55 -14.05
CA SER A 2 0.99 16.14 -13.75
C SER A 2 0.64 16.03 -12.25
N MET A 3 -0.38 15.25 -11.92
CA MET A 3 -0.72 14.94 -10.53
C MET A 3 -0.57 13.44 -10.34
N GLU A 4 0.12 13.08 -9.28
CA GLU A 4 0.39 11.70 -8.92
C GLU A 4 -0.33 11.38 -7.63
N LEU A 5 -1.05 10.25 -7.61
CA LEU A 5 -1.50 9.65 -6.37
C LEU A 5 -0.28 9.02 -5.69
N VAL A 6 -0.04 9.35 -4.43
CA VAL A 6 1.06 8.80 -3.62
C VAL A 6 0.53 8.29 -2.29
N ILE A 7 1.28 7.39 -1.66
CA ILE A 7 1.00 6.90 -0.31
C ILE A 7 2.07 7.43 0.65
N VAL A 8 1.62 8.11 1.70
CA VAL A 8 2.44 8.64 2.80
C VAL A 8 2.26 7.76 4.03
N ALA A 9 3.37 7.41 4.68
CA ALA A 9 3.33 6.70 5.95
C ALA A 9 2.98 7.65 7.09
N ALA A 10 2.07 7.23 7.97
CA ALA A 10 1.77 8.00 9.16
C ALA A 10 2.95 7.99 10.13
N LYS A 11 3.18 9.13 10.77
CA LYS A 11 4.11 9.21 11.90
C LYS A 11 3.44 8.61 13.13
N THR A 12 4.22 7.92 13.95
CA THR A 12 3.72 7.37 15.22
C THR A 12 3.93 8.39 16.33
N GLY A 13 2.87 8.71 17.06
CA GLY A 13 2.91 9.54 18.26
C GLY A 13 3.59 8.83 19.44
N THR A 14 3.85 9.59 20.51
CA THR A 14 4.50 9.08 21.73
C THR A 14 3.65 8.05 22.47
N ASP A 15 2.36 8.00 22.19
CA ASP A 15 1.37 7.05 22.72
C ASP A 15 1.19 5.81 21.82
N GLY A 16 1.92 5.72 20.70
CA GLY A 16 1.78 4.65 19.72
C GLY A 16 0.66 4.88 18.69
N ALA A 17 -0.09 5.98 18.78
CA ALA A 17 -1.16 6.29 17.83
C ALA A 17 -0.60 6.81 16.49
N TYR A 18 -1.30 6.51 15.39
CA TYR A 18 -0.97 7.08 14.09
C TYR A 18 -1.44 8.53 14.00
N ILE A 19 -0.54 9.42 13.62
CA ILE A 19 -0.81 10.84 13.42
C ILE A 19 -1.20 11.07 11.96
N THR A 20 -2.37 11.66 11.74
CA THR A 20 -2.81 12.07 10.39
C THR A 20 -1.83 13.08 9.80
N PRO A 21 -1.28 12.82 8.60
CA PRO A 21 -0.35 13.73 7.94
C PRO A 21 -1.00 15.08 7.59
N SER A 22 -0.18 16.13 7.54
CA SER A 22 -0.63 17.46 7.11
C SER A 22 0.15 17.94 5.90
N ARG A 23 -0.55 18.46 4.89
CA ARG A 23 0.08 18.98 3.66
C ARG A 23 1.02 20.15 3.90
N ASP A 24 0.86 20.84 5.02
CA ASP A 24 1.67 22.00 5.38
C ASP A 24 3.01 21.58 6.01
N THR A 25 3.11 20.35 6.52
CA THR A 25 4.28 19.82 7.23
C THR A 25 4.95 18.64 6.54
N GLU A 26 4.21 17.84 5.77
CA GLU A 26 4.78 16.68 5.07
C GLU A 26 5.75 17.10 3.97
N GLN A 27 6.84 16.36 3.87
CA GLN A 27 7.89 16.50 2.88
C GLN A 27 7.86 15.33 1.90
N THR A 28 8.51 15.49 0.75
CA THR A 28 8.61 14.41 -0.26
C THR A 28 9.26 13.14 0.30
N SER A 29 10.13 13.25 1.32
CA SER A 29 10.74 12.10 2.00
C SER A 29 9.76 11.29 2.87
N ASP A 30 8.58 11.84 3.19
CA ASP A 30 7.53 11.13 3.93
C ASP A 30 6.71 10.21 3.01
N ILE A 31 6.89 10.31 1.68
CA ILE A 31 6.24 9.43 0.71
C ILE A 31 6.86 8.04 0.81
N ALA A 32 6.03 7.06 1.17
CA ALA A 32 6.43 5.66 1.28
C ALA A 32 6.34 4.94 -0.07
N PHE A 33 5.34 5.27 -0.89
CA PHE A 33 5.14 4.64 -2.19
C PHE A 33 4.73 5.68 -3.25
N PHE A 34 5.45 5.66 -4.36
CA PHE A 34 5.13 6.40 -5.58
C PHE A 34 4.36 5.50 -6.55
N PRO A 35 3.59 6.08 -7.49
CA PRO A 35 2.96 5.30 -8.55
C PRO A 35 4.03 4.70 -9.47
N GLU A 36 3.78 3.48 -9.94
CA GLU A 36 4.63 2.82 -10.93
C GLU A 36 3.85 2.66 -12.24
N GLY A 37 4.18 3.49 -13.23
CA GLY A 37 3.54 3.47 -14.55
C GLY A 37 2.28 4.32 -14.63
N ASP A 38 1.19 3.93 -13.95
CA ASP A 38 -0.05 4.72 -13.91
C ASP A 38 -0.02 5.71 -12.72
N PRO A 39 -0.02 7.04 -12.96
CA PRO A 39 0.05 8.04 -11.89
C PRO A 39 -1.15 8.04 -10.95
N LYS A 40 -2.23 7.29 -11.25
CA LYS A 40 -3.43 7.17 -10.41
C LYS A 40 -3.49 5.87 -9.61
N VAL A 41 -2.50 4.99 -9.77
CA VAL A 41 -2.45 3.69 -9.10
C VAL A 41 -1.15 3.57 -8.32
N VAL A 42 -1.25 3.30 -7.02
CA VAL A 42 -0.09 3.04 -6.16
C VAL A 42 -0.18 1.62 -5.63
N LYS A 43 0.93 0.89 -5.73
CA LYS A 43 1.08 -0.44 -5.15
C LYS A 43 1.82 -0.33 -3.82
N ILE A 44 1.22 -0.83 -2.74
CA ILE A 44 1.89 -0.96 -1.44
C ILE A 44 2.61 -2.31 -1.45
N THR A 45 3.93 -2.29 -1.45
CA THR A 45 4.80 -3.48 -1.57
C THR A 45 5.71 -3.65 -0.35
N GLY A 46 6.50 -4.73 -0.30
CA GLY A 46 7.44 -4.99 0.80
C GLY A 46 6.84 -5.70 2.02
N TYR A 47 5.65 -6.29 1.87
CA TYR A 47 4.97 -7.08 2.89
C TYR A 47 4.83 -8.54 2.46
N ALA A 48 4.86 -9.45 3.44
CA ALA A 48 4.65 -10.86 3.21
C ALA A 48 3.16 -11.22 3.21
N PRO A 49 2.76 -12.33 2.55
CA PRO A 49 1.42 -12.89 2.69
C PRO A 49 1.03 -13.09 4.16
N GLY A 50 -0.17 -12.64 4.54
CA GLY A 50 -0.67 -12.74 5.90
C GLY A 50 -0.31 -11.58 6.83
N ASP A 51 0.57 -10.67 6.41
CA ASP A 51 0.83 -9.44 7.15
C ASP A 51 -0.46 -8.61 7.28
N THR A 52 -0.67 -8.03 8.45
CA THR A 52 -1.80 -7.12 8.69
C THR A 52 -1.31 -5.69 8.71
N ILE A 53 -1.86 -4.87 7.82
CA ILE A 53 -1.64 -3.43 7.79
C ILE A 53 -2.80 -2.75 8.54
N PRO A 54 -2.56 -2.16 9.72
CA PRO A 54 -3.62 -1.52 10.48
C PRO A 54 -4.10 -0.25 9.79
N SER A 55 -5.39 0.07 10.01
CA SER A 55 -5.98 1.33 9.55
C SER A 55 -5.21 2.53 10.11
N GLY A 56 -5.03 3.57 9.31
CA GLY A 56 -4.32 4.78 9.70
C GLY A 56 -2.79 4.69 9.62
N LYS A 57 -2.21 3.51 9.30
CA LYS A 57 -0.76 3.42 9.01
C LYS A 57 -0.37 4.19 7.73
N TYR A 58 -1.28 4.25 6.76
CA TYR A 58 -1.06 4.85 5.46
C TYR A 58 -2.16 5.83 5.08
N PHE A 59 -1.77 6.88 4.35
CA PHE A 59 -2.68 7.88 3.82
C PHE A 59 -2.38 8.14 2.34
N ALA A 60 -3.43 8.20 1.53
CA ALA A 60 -3.35 8.58 0.13
C ALA A 60 -3.46 10.10 -0.01
N ALA A 61 -2.66 10.67 -0.91
CA ALA A 61 -2.70 12.09 -1.25
C ALA A 61 -2.36 12.31 -2.72
N PHE A 62 -2.81 13.43 -3.27
CA PHE A 62 -2.31 13.91 -4.56
C PHE A 62 -1.03 14.72 -4.34
N TYR A 63 -0.03 14.45 -5.14
CA TYR A 63 1.26 15.11 -5.12
C TYR A 63 1.56 15.71 -6.50
N ASN A 64 2.09 16.92 -6.51
CA ASN A 64 2.56 17.59 -7.71
C ASN A 64 4.11 17.52 -7.74
N PRO A 65 4.71 16.69 -8.61
CA PRO A 65 6.17 16.52 -8.66
C PRO A 65 6.90 17.77 -9.15
N ASP A 66 6.27 18.59 -10.00
CA ASP A 66 6.86 19.84 -10.54
C ASP A 66 7.09 20.87 -9.42
N THR A 67 6.12 20.99 -8.50
CA THR A 67 6.15 21.98 -7.42
C THR A 67 6.57 21.40 -6.07
N LYS A 68 6.72 20.07 -5.99
CA LYS A 68 6.99 19.30 -4.77
C LYS A 68 6.00 19.57 -3.63
N LYS A 69 4.71 19.65 -3.96
CA LYS A 69 3.64 19.97 -3.00
C LYS A 69 2.56 18.90 -2.97
N PHE A 70 2.08 18.61 -1.77
CA PHE A 70 0.85 17.86 -1.56
C PHE A 70 -0.38 18.73 -1.84
N LEU A 71 -1.41 18.13 -2.43
CA LEU A 71 -2.64 18.76 -2.85
C LEU A 71 -3.83 18.06 -2.18
N GLY A 72 -4.84 18.84 -1.79
CA GLY A 72 -6.06 18.32 -1.17
C GLY A 72 -5.88 17.89 0.28
N GLN A 73 -6.71 16.94 0.71
CA GLN A 73 -6.67 16.32 2.03
C GLN A 73 -6.06 14.92 1.93
N PHE A 74 -5.38 14.51 3.01
CA PHE A 74 -4.93 13.13 3.18
C PHE A 74 -6.13 12.24 3.50
N VAL A 75 -6.29 11.16 2.73
CA VAL A 75 -7.36 10.18 2.94
C VAL A 75 -6.76 8.93 3.56
N SER A 76 -7.29 8.51 4.71
CA SER A 76 -6.82 7.29 5.38
C SER A 76 -7.06 6.06 4.51
N VAL A 77 -6.02 5.25 4.33
CA VAL A 77 -6.15 3.93 3.71
C VAL A 77 -6.71 2.98 4.77
N SER A 78 -7.84 2.34 4.45
CA SER A 78 -8.43 1.33 5.33
C SER A 78 -7.44 0.21 5.61
N GLY A 79 -7.46 -0.33 6.83
CA GLY A 79 -6.64 -1.48 7.17
C GLY A 79 -6.99 -2.69 6.31
N PHE A 80 -6.00 -3.48 5.95
CA PHE A 80 -6.16 -4.69 5.15
C PHE A 80 -5.15 -5.75 5.55
N ALA A 81 -5.52 -7.02 5.34
CA ALA A 81 -4.57 -8.11 5.34
C ALA A 81 -3.94 -8.18 3.95
N VAL A 82 -2.62 -8.33 3.90
CA VAL A 82 -1.89 -8.52 2.65
C VAL A 82 -2.29 -9.90 2.13
N ALA A 83 -3.14 -9.88 1.11
CA ALA A 83 -3.36 -11.04 0.28
C ALA A 83 -2.01 -11.39 -0.34
N GLY A 84 -1.51 -12.59 -0.06
CA GLY A 84 -0.37 -13.07 -0.81
C GLY A 84 -0.69 -13.09 -2.29
N GLU A 85 0.30 -12.81 -3.12
CA GLU A 85 0.19 -13.16 -4.54
C GLU A 85 0.32 -14.67 -4.64
N SER A 86 -0.68 -15.35 -5.22
CA SER A 86 -0.51 -16.76 -5.59
C SER A 86 0.41 -16.83 -6.81
N THR A 87 1.63 -17.29 -6.57
CA THR A 87 2.63 -17.59 -7.58
C THR A 87 2.55 -19.07 -7.96
N PRO A 88 2.92 -19.49 -9.18
CA PRO A 88 2.96 -20.91 -9.52
C PRO A 88 3.77 -21.79 -8.54
N SER A 89 4.74 -21.20 -7.82
CA SER A 89 5.54 -21.83 -6.79
C SER A 89 4.84 -22.08 -5.45
N ASP A 90 3.75 -21.36 -5.15
CA ASP A 90 2.96 -21.55 -3.93
C ASP A 90 1.64 -22.28 -4.17
N LEU A 91 1.47 -22.88 -5.36
CA LEU A 91 0.35 -23.75 -5.68
C LEU A 91 0.75 -25.21 -5.52
N LYS A 92 0.05 -25.94 -4.66
CA LYS A 92 0.13 -27.40 -4.59
C LYS A 92 -0.95 -27.99 -5.48
N VAL A 93 -0.51 -28.73 -6.50
CA VAL A 93 -1.39 -29.48 -7.40
C VAL A 93 -1.37 -30.95 -7.00
N THR A 94 -2.52 -31.49 -6.60
CA THR A 94 -2.68 -32.91 -6.28
C THR A 94 -3.53 -33.58 -7.35
N PRO A 95 -2.99 -34.52 -8.15
CA PRO A 95 -3.77 -35.25 -9.15
C PRO A 95 -4.90 -36.06 -8.48
N THR A 96 -6.06 -36.13 -9.16
CA THR A 96 -7.20 -36.98 -8.77
C THR A 96 -7.59 -37.89 -9.94
N ASP A 97 -8.46 -38.88 -9.68
CA ASP A 97 -8.89 -39.84 -10.71
C ASP A 97 -9.60 -39.20 -11.92
N THR A 98 -10.08 -37.96 -11.79
CA THR A 98 -10.80 -37.22 -12.85
C THR A 98 -10.20 -35.85 -13.17
N GLY A 99 -9.09 -35.46 -12.55
CA GLY A 99 -8.50 -34.12 -12.72
C GLY A 99 -7.38 -33.80 -11.73
N ALA A 100 -7.40 -32.59 -11.18
CA ALA A 100 -6.46 -32.17 -10.14
C ALA A 100 -7.11 -31.16 -9.18
N GLU A 101 -6.77 -31.27 -7.90
CA GLU A 101 -7.08 -30.27 -6.89
C GLU A 101 -5.92 -29.26 -6.81
N VAL A 102 -6.26 -27.97 -6.88
CA VAL A 102 -5.31 -26.85 -6.76
C VAL A 102 -5.59 -26.12 -5.44
N ALA A 103 -4.58 -26.06 -4.58
CA ALA A 103 -4.65 -25.36 -3.30
C ALA A 103 -3.40 -24.51 -3.07
N ALA A 104 -3.51 -23.51 -2.20
CA ALA A 104 -2.33 -22.80 -1.70
C ALA A 104 -1.45 -23.78 -0.88
N ALA A 105 -0.15 -23.76 -1.13
CA ALA A 105 0.85 -24.43 -0.33
C ALA A 105 1.08 -23.60 0.93
N ASN A 106 0.45 -24.00 2.04
CA ASN A 106 0.75 -23.45 3.37
C ASN A 106 2.14 -23.88 3.84
#